data_AF-A0A3M1YRE1-F1
#
_entry.id   AF-A0A3M1YRE1-F1
#
_cell.length_a   1.000
_cell.length_b   1.000
_cell.length_c   1.000
_cell.angle_alpha   90.00
_cell.angle_beta   90.00
_cell.angle_gamma   90.00
#
_symmetry.space_group_name_H-M   'P 1'
#
loop_
_entity.id
_entity.type
_entity.pdbx_description
1 polymer ?
#
loop_
_entity_poly.entity_id
_entity_poly.type
_entity_poly.pdbx_seq_one_letter_code
_entity_poly.pdbx_strand_id
1 'polypeptide(L)'
;MATSYINNAIENEVSHIQVHHPHFKEEEEARYFIEEPEALLTAALKTKGVKAATLRSIANGMFSTSKGGVRGLRIKAIDPATEAQVTHLDEKIEAGTYFKKGKSKKILISKSLAEKLKIDVRSKVVLTFQSIS
;
A
#
# COMPACT_ATOMS: atom_id res chain seq x y z
N MET A 1 5.69 -0.23 -26.67
CA MET A 1 5.05 -1.04 -25.61
C MET A 1 5.75 -0.91 -24.26
N ALA A 2 7.09 -0.90 -24.17
CA ALA A 2 7.81 -0.76 -22.89
C ALA A 2 7.50 0.53 -22.10
N THR A 3 7.27 1.67 -22.76
CA THR A 3 7.02 2.97 -22.11
C THR A 3 5.72 3.01 -21.29
N SER A 4 4.69 2.27 -21.71
CA SER A 4 3.40 2.24 -20.99
C SER A 4 3.47 1.43 -19.69
N TYR A 5 4.29 0.38 -19.66
CA TYR A 5 4.54 -0.38 -18.43
C TYR A 5 5.31 0.44 -17.40
N ILE A 6 6.31 1.20 -17.84
CA ILE A 6 7.09 2.08 -16.97
C ILE A 6 6.20 3.17 -16.37
N ASN A 7 5.38 3.84 -17.19
CA ASN A 7 4.47 4.86 -16.69
C ASN A 7 3.44 4.29 -15.71
N ASN A 8 2.86 3.12 -15.99
CA ASN A 8 1.93 2.48 -15.05
C ASN A 8 2.60 2.03 -13.75
N ALA A 9 3.84 1.54 -13.79
CA ALA A 9 4.57 1.18 -12.56
C ALA A 9 4.84 2.44 -11.70
N ILE A 10 5.17 3.55 -12.35
CA ILE A 10 5.35 4.84 -11.69
C ILE A 10 4.02 5.35 -11.12
N GLU A 11 2.93 5.38 -11.90
CA GLU A 11 1.65 5.89 -11.43
C GLU A 11 1.05 5.03 -10.31
N ASN A 12 1.11 3.70 -10.41
CA ASN A 12 0.36 2.82 -9.50
C ASN A 12 1.17 2.29 -8.30
N GLU A 13 2.50 2.17 -8.42
CA GLU A 13 3.27 1.36 -7.48
C GLU A 13 4.33 2.16 -6.71
N VAL A 14 5.12 2.95 -7.43
CA VAL A 14 6.24 3.75 -6.90
C VAL A 14 5.83 5.19 -6.62
N SER A 15 4.81 5.69 -7.32
CA SER A 15 4.54 7.13 -7.45
C SER A 15 5.75 7.86 -8.08
N HIS A 16 5.64 9.18 -8.25
CA HIS A 16 6.71 9.96 -8.89
C HIS A 16 7.94 10.12 -7.99
N ILE A 17 7.72 10.26 -6.67
CA ILE A 17 8.77 10.47 -5.66
C ILE A 17 8.38 9.68 -4.40
N GLN A 18 9.36 9.06 -3.75
CA GLN A 18 9.20 8.46 -2.43
C GLN A 18 10.27 9.01 -1.49
N VAL A 19 9.85 9.36 -0.28
CA VAL A 19 10.74 9.79 0.80
C VAL A 19 10.71 8.70 1.86
N HIS A 20 11.89 8.18 2.18
CA HIS A 20 12.09 7.12 3.17
C HIS A 20 13.17 7.56 4.16
N HIS A 21 13.12 7.02 5.38
CA HIS A 21 14.21 7.14 6.32
C HIS A 21 15.50 6.55 5.71
N PRO A 22 16.70 7.13 5.89
CA PRO A 22 17.93 6.66 5.24
C PRO A 22 18.21 5.16 5.42
N HIS A 23 17.98 4.66 6.64
CA HIS A 23 18.17 3.26 7.01
C HIS A 23 17.01 2.33 6.59
N PHE A 24 15.85 2.87 6.19
CA PHE A 24 14.73 2.05 5.70
C PHE A 24 15.07 1.34 4.37
N LYS A 25 16.04 1.87 3.63
CA LYS A 25 16.53 1.25 2.38
C LYS A 25 17.38 0.00 2.64
N GLU A 26 17.99 -0.10 3.82
CA GLU A 26 18.87 -1.20 4.22
C GLU A 26 18.04 -2.32 4.84
N GLU A 27 17.17 -1.97 5.77
CA GLU A 27 16.22 -2.86 6.42
C GLU A 27 14.82 -2.25 6.27
N GLU A 28 13.96 -2.86 5.45
CA GLU A 28 12.56 -2.46 5.24
C GLU A 28 11.70 -2.78 6.49
N GLU A 29 12.16 -2.32 7.63
CA GLU A 29 11.55 -2.53 8.92
C GLU A 29 10.72 -1.33 9.32
N ALA A 30 9.56 -1.63 9.90
CA ALA A 30 8.61 -0.62 10.32
C ALA A 30 9.20 0.31 11.43
N ARG A 31 10.30 -0.09 12.09
CA ARG A 31 11.03 0.72 13.09
C ARG A 31 11.66 2.00 12.51
N TYR A 32 11.93 2.06 11.21
CA TYR A 32 12.45 3.27 10.57
C TYR A 32 11.31 4.17 10.13
N PHE A 33 10.67 4.80 11.11
CA PHE A 33 9.61 5.77 10.88
C PHE A 33 10.19 7.18 10.68
N ILE A 34 9.40 8.03 10.04
CA ILE A 34 9.67 9.47 9.96
C ILE A 34 9.04 10.08 11.21
N GLU A 35 9.82 10.81 12.02
CA GLU A 35 9.36 11.36 13.31
C GLU A 35 8.20 12.35 13.16
N GLU A 36 8.21 13.18 12.12
CA GLU A 36 7.18 14.20 11.85
C GLU A 36 6.53 14.02 10.46
N PRO A 37 5.74 12.96 10.25
CA PRO A 37 5.22 12.62 8.93
C PRO A 37 4.18 13.65 8.43
N GLU A 38 3.41 14.26 9.33
CA GLU A 38 2.42 15.29 8.95
C GLU A 38 3.06 16.63 8.54
N ALA A 39 4.14 17.04 9.22
CA ALA A 39 4.89 18.23 8.86
C ALA A 39 5.52 18.05 7.47
N LEU A 40 6.09 16.87 7.21
CA LEU A 40 6.64 16.51 5.91
C LEU A 40 5.57 16.49 4.82
N LEU A 41 4.41 15.90 5.09
CA LEU A 41 3.28 15.87 4.15
C LEU A 41 2.83 17.30 3.78
N THR A 42 2.72 18.17 4.79
CA THR A 42 2.34 19.58 4.59
C THR A 42 3.39 20.34 3.78
N ALA A 43 4.68 20.12 4.06
CA ALA A 43 5.77 20.72 3.31
C ALA A 43 5.80 20.23 1.84
N ALA A 44 5.55 18.93 1.62
CA ALA A 44 5.46 18.34 0.30
C ALA A 44 4.30 18.96 -0.50
N LEU A 45 3.11 19.08 0.09
CA LEU A 45 1.95 19.69 -0.55
C LEU A 45 2.13 21.19 -0.86
N LYS A 46 2.96 21.90 -0.07
CA LYS A 46 3.30 23.32 -0.32
C LYS A 46 4.34 23.51 -1.43
N THR A 47 5.01 22.44 -1.87
CA THR A 47 6.04 22.53 -2.90
C THR A 47 5.42 22.69 -4.29
N LYS A 48 5.84 23.73 -5.02
CA LYS A 48 5.31 24.04 -6.34
C LYS A 48 5.58 22.89 -7.31
N GLY A 49 4.52 22.30 -7.87
CA GLY A 49 4.58 21.17 -8.79
C GLY A 49 4.14 19.84 -8.20
N VAL A 50 3.93 19.74 -6.88
CA VAL A 50 3.34 18.55 -6.25
C VAL A 50 1.83 18.57 -6.46
N LYS A 51 1.30 17.55 -7.15
CA LYS A 51 -0.15 17.40 -7.40
C LYS A 51 -0.89 16.76 -6.21
N ALA A 52 -0.27 15.76 -5.59
CA ALA A 52 -0.81 15.04 -4.45
C ALA A 52 0.34 14.38 -3.68
N ALA A 53 0.15 14.18 -2.38
CA ALA A 53 1.07 13.45 -1.51
C ALA A 53 0.26 12.60 -0.53
N THR A 54 0.82 11.46 -0.14
CA THR A 54 0.18 10.49 0.76
C THR A 54 1.22 9.88 1.68
N LEU A 55 0.79 9.50 2.88
CA LEU A 55 1.62 8.78 3.84
C LEU A 55 1.33 7.29 3.73
N ARG A 56 2.40 6.50 3.77
CA ARG A 56 2.30 5.04 3.75
C ARG A 56 3.18 4.46 4.84
N SER A 57 2.65 3.51 5.59
CA SER A 57 3.48 2.67 6.48
C SER A 57 3.68 1.32 5.82
N ILE A 58 4.92 0.88 5.78
CA ILE A 58 5.29 -0.39 5.16
C ILE A 58 5.72 -1.35 6.26
N ALA A 59 5.14 -2.54 6.25
CA ALA A 59 5.53 -3.62 7.14
C ALA A 59 5.61 -4.92 6.35
N ASN A 60 6.55 -5.79 6.70
CA ASN A 60 6.59 -7.14 6.16
C ASN A 60 5.81 -8.08 7.07
N GLY A 61 5.06 -9.01 6.47
CA GLY A 61 4.20 -9.92 7.21
C GLY A 61 3.90 -11.20 6.45
N MET A 62 3.29 -12.14 7.16
CA MET A 62 2.75 -13.37 6.60
C MET A 62 1.25 -13.23 6.39
N PHE A 63 0.81 -13.65 5.22
CA PHE A 63 -0.58 -13.77 4.84
C PHE A 63 -0.95 -15.23 4.72
N SER A 64 -1.94 -15.64 5.51
CA SER A 64 -2.36 -17.02 5.64
C SER A 64 -3.83 -17.16 5.29
N THR A 65 -4.16 -18.17 4.50
CA THR A 65 -5.53 -18.50 4.12
C THR A 65 -5.79 -19.97 4.32
N SER A 66 -7.04 -20.34 4.59
CA SER A 66 -7.41 -21.74 4.84
C SER A 66 -7.19 -22.65 3.62
N LYS A 67 -7.13 -22.09 2.41
CA LYS A 67 -7.07 -22.84 1.14
C LYS A 67 -5.77 -22.64 0.34
N GLY A 68 -5.08 -21.52 0.53
CA GLY A 68 -3.96 -21.08 -0.31
C GLY A 68 -2.59 -21.09 0.37
N GLY A 69 -2.49 -21.54 1.63
CA GLY A 69 -1.24 -21.62 2.39
C GLY A 69 -0.81 -20.28 3.00
N VAL A 70 0.46 -20.22 3.43
CA VAL A 70 1.10 -19.05 4.05
C VAL A 70 2.10 -18.44 3.06
N ARG A 71 2.07 -17.12 2.88
CA ARG A 71 3.03 -16.40 2.05
C ARG A 71 3.52 -15.13 2.74
N GLY A 72 4.81 -14.86 2.64
CA GLY A 72 5.36 -13.55 2.98
C GLY A 72 4.88 -12.51 1.98
N LEU A 73 4.41 -11.37 2.48
CA LEU A 73 4.05 -10.21 1.67
C LEU A 73 4.41 -8.90 2.36
N ARG A 74 4.45 -7.85 1.55
CA ARG A 74 4.59 -6.48 2.01
C ARG A 74 3.21 -5.87 2.21
N ILE A 75 2.98 -5.36 3.42
CA ILE A 75 1.77 -4.69 3.83
C ILE A 75 2.01 -3.20 3.69
N LYS A 76 1.12 -2.51 2.96
CA LYS A 76 1.10 -1.06 2.86
C LYS A 76 -0.14 -0.56 3.60
N ALA A 77 0.05 0.11 4.73
CA ALA A 77 -1.01 0.89 5.35
C ALA A 77 -1.08 2.25 4.65
N ILE A 78 -2.27 2.61 4.19
CA ILE A 78 -2.53 3.79 3.37
C ILE A 78 -3.72 4.55 3.93
N ASP A 79 -3.77 5.86 3.68
CA ASP A 79 -5.01 6.63 3.79
C ASP A 79 -5.75 6.57 2.44
N PRO A 80 -6.93 5.93 2.35
CA PRO A 80 -7.64 5.76 1.09
C PRO A 80 -7.95 7.07 0.35
N ALA A 81 -8.19 8.16 1.07
CA ALA A 81 -8.61 9.43 0.46
C ALA A 81 -7.47 10.11 -0.29
N THR A 82 -6.28 10.12 0.31
CA THR A 82 -5.08 10.71 -0.29
C THR A 82 -4.41 9.73 -1.26
N GLU A 83 -4.46 8.43 -0.98
CA GLU A 83 -3.89 7.39 -1.84
C GLU A 83 -4.57 7.33 -3.21
N ALA A 84 -5.90 7.45 -3.26
CA ALA A 84 -6.65 7.47 -4.52
C ALA A 84 -6.18 8.60 -5.47
N GLN A 85 -5.83 9.77 -4.91
CA GLN A 85 -5.32 10.90 -5.68
C GLN A 85 -3.89 10.69 -6.21
N VAL A 86 -3.14 9.75 -5.63
CA VAL A 86 -1.74 9.48 -5.99
C VAL A 86 -1.63 8.28 -6.93
N THR A 87 -2.41 7.22 -6.73
CA THR A 87 -2.25 5.95 -7.47
C THR A 87 -3.44 5.54 -8.32
N HIS A 88 -4.59 6.24 -8.23
CA HIS A 88 -5.80 5.93 -8.98
C HIS A 88 -6.24 4.44 -8.85
N LEU A 89 -5.88 3.78 -7.74
CA LEU A 89 -6.20 2.36 -7.51
C LEU A 89 -7.70 2.13 -7.31
N ASP A 90 -8.43 3.16 -6.91
CA ASP A 90 -9.89 3.16 -6.76
C ASP A 90 -10.61 2.93 -8.09
N GLU A 91 -10.03 3.37 -9.20
CA GLU A 91 -10.57 3.16 -10.56
C GLU A 91 -10.26 1.76 -11.11
N LYS A 92 -9.27 1.06 -10.52
CA LYS A 92 -8.77 -0.24 -10.99
C LYS A 92 -9.33 -1.44 -10.21
N ILE A 93 -10.43 -1.23 -9.49
CA ILE A 93 -11.06 -2.29 -8.69
C ILE A 93 -11.88 -3.23 -9.57
N GLU A 94 -11.38 -4.44 -9.77
CA GLU A 94 -12.12 -5.49 -10.51
C GLU A 94 -13.22 -6.15 -9.66
N ALA A 95 -12.99 -6.31 -8.35
CA ALA A 95 -13.92 -6.99 -7.46
C ALA A 95 -13.95 -6.36 -6.07
N GLY A 96 -15.16 -6.14 -5.54
CA GLY A 96 -15.38 -5.55 -4.22
C GLY A 96 -15.56 -4.03 -4.27
N THR A 97 -15.09 -3.33 -3.23
CA THR A 97 -15.23 -1.86 -3.12
C THR A 97 -13.99 -1.26 -2.48
N TYR A 98 -13.46 -0.18 -3.05
CA TYR A 98 -12.36 0.58 -2.47
C TYR A 98 -12.77 1.17 -1.11
N PHE A 99 -12.14 0.72 -0.03
CA PHE A 99 -12.18 1.21 1.36
C PHE A 99 -13.39 2.06 1.85
N LYS A 100 -14.65 1.71 1.49
CA LYS A 100 -15.85 2.46 1.92
C LYS A 100 -15.95 2.63 3.45
N LYS A 101 -16.53 3.73 3.95
CA LYS A 101 -16.78 3.91 5.38
C LYS A 101 -17.69 2.79 5.94
N GLY A 102 -17.40 2.27 7.12
CA GLY A 102 -18.34 1.44 7.91
C GLY A 102 -17.90 0.03 8.32
N LYS A 103 -16.88 -0.59 7.70
CA LYS A 103 -16.31 -1.87 8.19
C LYS A 103 -14.84 -1.71 8.58
N SER A 104 -14.51 -2.13 9.79
CA SER A 104 -13.14 -2.21 10.29
C SER A 104 -12.37 -3.33 9.57
N LYS A 105 -11.06 -3.14 9.34
CA LYS A 105 -10.11 -4.14 8.76
C LYS A 105 -10.43 -4.54 7.32
N LYS A 106 -10.19 -3.63 6.38
CA LYS A 106 -10.28 -3.90 4.93
C LYS A 106 -8.89 -4.10 4.36
N ILE A 107 -8.81 -4.94 3.34
CA ILE A 107 -7.58 -5.15 2.56
C ILE A 107 -7.91 -5.04 1.08
N LEU A 108 -6.93 -4.57 0.32
CA LEU A 108 -6.90 -4.64 -1.13
C LEU A 108 -5.72 -5.53 -1.51
N ILE A 109 -5.95 -6.46 -2.43
CA ILE A 109 -4.92 -7.38 -2.92
C ILE A 109 -4.97 -7.40 -4.44
N SER A 110 -3.83 -7.67 -5.08
CA SER A 110 -3.79 -7.84 -6.52
C SER A 110 -4.56 -9.10 -6.94
N LYS A 111 -5.20 -9.04 -8.11
CA LYS A 111 -5.92 -10.17 -8.70
C LYS A 111 -5.06 -11.44 -8.76
N SER A 112 -3.82 -11.31 -9.23
CA SER A 112 -2.89 -12.43 -9.33
C SER A 112 -2.57 -13.06 -7.96
N LEU A 113 -2.55 -12.28 -6.88
CA LEU A 113 -2.38 -12.81 -5.52
C LEU A 113 -3.64 -13.52 -5.04
N ALA A 114 -4.82 -12.95 -5.33
CA ALA A 114 -6.11 -13.53 -4.99
C ALA A 114 -6.31 -14.90 -5.67
N GLU A 115 -6.00 -15.00 -6.96
CA GLU A 115 -6.08 -16.25 -7.73
C GLU A 115 -5.11 -17.31 -7.20
N LYS A 116 -3.85 -16.94 -6.93
CA LYS A 116 -2.83 -17.86 -6.37
C LYS A 116 -3.23 -18.40 -5.00
N LEU A 117 -3.88 -17.58 -4.19
CA LEU A 117 -4.33 -17.95 -2.85
C LEU A 117 -5.75 -18.53 -2.83
N LYS A 118 -6.43 -18.59 -3.98
CA LYS A 118 -7.81 -19.06 -4.15
C LYS A 118 -8.78 -18.40 -3.16
N ILE A 119 -8.70 -17.06 -3.09
CA ILE A 119 -9.55 -16.24 -2.22
C ILE A 119 -10.42 -15.29 -3.02
N ASP A 120 -11.69 -15.20 -2.60
CA ASP A 120 -12.69 -14.30 -3.15
C ASP A 120 -13.02 -13.16 -2.19
N VAL A 121 -13.71 -12.14 -2.69
CA VAL A 121 -14.23 -11.04 -1.85
C VAL A 121 -15.09 -11.62 -0.72
N ARG A 122 -14.87 -11.15 0.51
CA ARG A 122 -15.46 -11.67 1.78
C ARG A 122 -14.83 -12.96 2.32
N SER A 123 -13.75 -13.46 1.73
CA SER A 123 -12.97 -14.57 2.32
C SER A 123 -12.33 -14.15 3.65
N LYS A 124 -12.24 -15.10 4.58
CA LYS A 124 -11.49 -14.92 5.83
C LYS A 124 -10.00 -15.15 5.58
N VAL A 125 -9.19 -14.22 6.02
CA VAL A 125 -7.72 -14.25 5.89
C VAL A 125 -7.09 -13.89 7.23
N VAL A 126 -5.88 -14.38 7.47
CA VAL A 126 -5.10 -14.07 8.66
C VAL A 126 -3.84 -13.33 8.21
N LEU A 127 -3.61 -12.17 8.81
CA LEU A 127 -2.44 -11.35 8.58
C LEU A 127 -1.61 -11.33 9.88
N THR A 128 -0.37 -11.77 9.79
CA THR A 128 0.58 -11.77 10.90
C THR A 128 1.76 -10.90 10.51
N PHE A 129 2.05 -9.87 11.28
CA PHE A 129 3.19 -9.00 11.05
C PHE A 129 3.81 -8.65 12.39
N GLN A 130 5.09 -8.30 12.38
CA GLN A 130 5.75 -7.84 13.59
C GLN A 130 5.25 -6.45 13.91
N SER A 131 4.79 -6.27 15.16
CA SER A 131 4.55 -4.93 15.67
C SER A 131 5.89 -4.29 16.00
N ILE A 132 6.01 -3.01 15.70
CA ILE A 132 7.00 -2.18 16.37
C ILE A 132 6.54 -2.12 17.82
N SER A 133 7.41 -2.54 18.74
CA SER A 133 7.19 -2.41 20.18
C SER A 133 8.05 -1.30 20.74
#